data_AF-A0A7C9L0X3-F1
#
_entry.id   AF-A0A7C9L0X3-F1
#
_cell.length_a   1.000
_cell.length_b   1.000
_cell.length_c   1.000
_cell.angle_alpha   90.00
_cell.angle_beta   90.00
_cell.angle_gamma   90.00
#
_symmetry.space_group_name_H-M   'P 1'
#
loop_
_entity.id
_entity.type
_entity.pdbx_description
1 polymer ?
#
loop_
_entity_poly.entity_id
_entity_poly.type
_entity_poly.pdbx_seq_one_letter_code
_entity_poly.pdbx_strand_id
1 'polypeptide(L)'
;MKRKEFKETLFEALNNVVDGMSYDDKMILVHNLLVDYEKDNEEKRDTSNKGSKWTDEELKIILSDAPTKENCVKYARLFKRGYGSIEQIYRWSVTTTKEMTDERKRDSFILQVKRIAKELGIRG
;
A
#
# COMPACT_ATOMS: atom_id res chain seq x y z
N MET A 1 25.18 -9.55 10.88
CA MET A 1 25.72 -8.53 9.96
C MET A 1 25.53 -7.15 10.59
N LYS A 2 26.58 -6.34 10.68
CA LYS A 2 26.51 -4.95 11.14
C LYS A 2 25.91 -4.05 10.05
N ARG A 3 25.46 -2.84 10.42
CA ARG A 3 24.91 -1.87 9.45
C ARG A 3 25.84 -1.57 8.27
N LYS A 4 27.16 -1.46 8.54
CA LYS A 4 28.17 -1.22 7.50
C LYS A 4 28.25 -2.39 6.52
N GLU A 5 28.40 -3.60 7.05
CA GLU A 5 28.46 -4.84 6.26
C GLU A 5 27.20 -5.02 5.41
N PHE A 6 26.01 -4.74 5.96
CA PHE A 6 24.74 -4.80 5.21
C PHE A 6 24.69 -3.83 4.04
N LYS A 7 25.13 -2.59 4.26
CA LYS A 7 25.22 -1.62 3.18
C LYS A 7 26.19 -2.09 2.08
N GLU A 8 27.36 -2.58 2.47
CA GLU A 8 28.38 -3.06 1.52
C GLU A 8 27.84 -4.22 0.68
N THR A 9 27.28 -5.25 1.31
CA THR A 9 26.68 -6.40 0.61
C THR A 9 25.51 -6.00 -0.30
N LEU A 10 24.63 -5.09 0.16
CA LEU A 10 23.53 -4.60 -0.69
C LEU A 10 24.06 -3.83 -1.91
N PHE A 11 25.06 -2.97 -1.73
CA PHE A 11 25.63 -2.20 -2.83
C PHE A 11 26.40 -3.09 -3.81
N GLU A 12 27.11 -4.11 -3.34
CA GLU A 12 27.71 -5.13 -4.20
C GLU A 12 26.65 -5.82 -5.06
N ALA A 13 25.51 -6.22 -4.47
CA ALA A 13 24.38 -6.78 -5.21
C ALA A 13 23.86 -5.79 -6.28
N LEU A 14 23.68 -4.52 -5.91
CA LEU A 14 23.23 -3.44 -6.80
C LEU A 14 24.26 -3.03 -7.87
N ASN A 15 25.53 -3.42 -7.75
CA ASN A 15 26.55 -3.14 -8.77
C ASN A 15 26.65 -4.22 -9.85
N ASN A 16 26.04 -5.39 -9.65
CA ASN A 16 26.05 -6.46 -10.67
C ASN A 16 25.34 -6.03 -11.96
N VAL A 17 25.91 -6.34 -13.11
CA VAL A 17 25.22 -6.18 -14.39
C VAL A 17 24.13 -7.25 -14.48
N VAL A 18 22.90 -6.83 -14.76
CA VAL A 18 21.78 -7.75 -15.01
C VAL A 18 21.61 -7.85 -16.52
N ASP A 19 21.67 -9.08 -17.03
CA ASP A 19 21.61 -9.31 -18.48
C ASP A 19 20.31 -8.77 -19.09
N GLY A 20 20.43 -8.14 -20.26
CA GLY A 20 19.30 -7.53 -20.96
C GLY A 20 18.65 -6.33 -20.27
N MET A 21 19.26 -5.73 -19.24
CA MET A 21 18.64 -4.66 -18.46
C MET A 21 19.49 -3.38 -18.46
N SER A 22 18.85 -2.24 -18.76
CA SER A 22 19.47 -0.93 -18.58
C SER A 22 19.60 -0.59 -17.09
N TYR A 23 20.38 0.44 -16.78
CA TYR A 23 20.45 0.95 -15.41
C TYR A 23 19.07 1.38 -14.88
N ASP A 24 18.29 2.09 -15.69
CA ASP A 24 16.99 2.60 -15.28
C ASP A 24 15.97 1.46 -15.07
N ASP A 25 15.93 0.48 -15.98
CA ASP A 25 15.09 -0.71 -15.82
C ASP A 25 15.46 -1.50 -14.56
N LYS A 26 16.76 -1.59 -14.26
CA LYS A 26 17.24 -2.22 -13.04
C LYS A 26 16.78 -1.47 -11.80
N MET A 27 16.82 -0.13 -11.81
CA MET A 27 16.36 0.65 -10.66
C MET A 27 14.85 0.52 -10.46
N ILE A 28 14.06 0.43 -11.53
CA ILE A 28 12.62 0.12 -11.45
C ILE A 28 12.41 -1.27 -10.83
N LEU A 29 13.14 -2.29 -11.28
CA LEU A 29 13.07 -3.64 -10.71
C LEU A 29 13.43 -3.63 -9.22
N VAL A 30 14.54 -3.00 -8.84
CA VAL A 30 14.99 -2.92 -7.44
C VAL A 30 13.95 -2.24 -6.57
N HIS A 31 13.33 -1.16 -7.04
CA HIS A 31 12.27 -0.48 -6.32
C HIS A 31 11.07 -1.41 -6.10
N ASN A 32 10.60 -2.08 -7.15
CA ASN A 32 9.49 -3.02 -7.06
C ASN A 32 9.79 -4.18 -6.10
N LEU A 33 11.01 -4.74 -6.15
CA LEU A 33 11.44 -5.81 -5.25
C LEU A 33 11.47 -5.36 -3.79
N LEU A 34 11.90 -4.12 -3.52
CA LEU A 34 11.87 -3.58 -2.16
C LEU A 34 10.43 -3.46 -1.64
N VAL A 35 9.51 -2.97 -2.47
CA VAL A 35 8.10 -2.82 -2.13
C VAL A 35 7.45 -4.19 -1.91
N ASP A 36 7.71 -5.15 -2.79
CA ASP A 36 7.20 -6.53 -2.66
C ASP A 36 7.78 -7.21 -1.41
N TYR A 37 9.07 -7.01 -1.12
CA TYR A 37 9.67 -7.52 0.12
C TYR A 37 9.02 -6.91 1.37
N GLU A 38 8.76 -5.60 1.41
CA GLU A 38 8.05 -4.97 2.54
C GLU A 38 6.60 -5.45 2.69
N LYS A 39 5.93 -5.71 1.56
CA LYS A 39 4.56 -6.24 1.51
C LYS A 39 4.51 -7.67 2.06
N ASP A 40 5.39 -8.55 1.57
CA ASP A 40 5.37 -9.98 1.88
C ASP A 40 5.88 -10.30 3.29
N ASN A 41 6.55 -9.34 3.95
CA ASN A 41 7.07 -9.46 5.30
C ASN A 41 6.31 -8.57 6.30
N GLU A 42 4.98 -8.45 6.14
CA GLU A 42 4.11 -7.66 7.02
C GLU A 42 4.28 -8.00 8.51
N GLU A 43 4.52 -9.26 8.84
CA GLU A 43 4.72 -9.75 10.21
C GLU A 43 5.94 -9.17 10.91
N LYS A 44 6.89 -8.61 10.15
CA LYS A 44 8.09 -7.93 10.69
C LYS A 44 7.84 -6.46 11.01
N ARG A 45 6.68 -5.90 10.63
CA ARG A 45 6.31 -4.49 10.89
C ARG A 45 5.45 -4.36 12.14
N ASP A 46 5.43 -3.16 12.71
CA ASP A 46 4.44 -2.81 13.73
C ASP A 46 3.04 -2.75 13.08
N THR A 47 2.19 -3.71 13.41
CA THR A 47 0.78 -3.76 13.00
C THR A 47 -0.17 -3.66 14.18
N SER A 48 0.22 -2.96 15.26
CA SER A 48 -0.55 -2.86 16.50
C SER A 48 -1.97 -2.31 16.34
N ASN A 49 -2.27 -1.61 15.25
CA ASN A 49 -3.61 -1.10 14.97
C ASN A 49 -4.44 -2.04 14.07
N LYS A 50 -3.95 -3.23 13.69
CA LYS A 50 -4.69 -4.17 12.83
C LYS A 50 -6.07 -4.50 13.44
N GLY A 51 -7.13 -4.39 12.64
CA GLY A 51 -8.52 -4.63 13.08
C GLY A 51 -9.26 -3.44 13.70
N SER A 52 -8.57 -2.37 14.07
CA SER A 52 -9.21 -1.13 14.57
C SER A 52 -10.07 -0.45 13.48
N LYS A 53 -11.02 0.40 13.87
CA LYS A 53 -11.79 1.22 12.90
C LYS A 53 -10.87 2.27 12.25
N TRP A 54 -11.20 2.69 11.03
CA TRP A 54 -10.52 3.79 10.35
C TRP A 54 -11.16 5.12 10.70
N THR A 55 -10.36 6.17 10.88
CA THR A 55 -10.90 7.53 10.99
C THR A 55 -11.09 8.14 9.61
N ASP A 56 -11.92 9.19 9.53
CA ASP A 56 -12.14 9.90 8.27
C ASP A 56 -10.85 10.60 7.80
N GLU A 57 -10.05 11.12 8.72
CA GLU A 57 -8.75 11.74 8.43
C GLU A 57 -7.76 10.72 7.86
N GLU A 58 -7.67 9.52 8.42
CA GLU A 58 -6.82 8.46 7.88
C GLU A 58 -7.24 8.09 6.45
N LEU A 59 -8.55 7.94 6.21
CA LEU A 59 -9.07 7.67 4.87
C LEU A 59 -8.79 8.81 3.89
N LYS A 60 -8.90 10.07 4.32
CA LYS A 60 -8.58 11.23 3.48
C LYS A 60 -7.11 11.24 3.08
N ILE A 61 -6.21 10.96 4.03
CA ILE A 61 -4.78 10.87 3.76
C ILE A 61 -4.49 9.77 2.74
N ILE A 62 -5.06 8.57 2.93
CA ILE A 62 -4.85 7.43 2.02
C ILE A 62 -5.37 7.76 0.61
N LEU A 63 -6.60 8.25 0.51
CA LEU A 63 -7.28 8.50 -0.77
C LEU A 63 -6.80 9.76 -1.49
N SER A 64 -5.96 10.59 -0.87
CA SER A 64 -5.32 11.73 -1.53
C SER A 64 -4.20 11.32 -2.48
N ASP A 65 -3.65 10.11 -2.31
CA ASP A 65 -2.59 9.55 -3.14
C ASP A 65 -3.13 8.45 -4.09
N ALA A 66 -2.42 8.21 -5.19
CA ALA A 66 -2.76 7.17 -6.16
C ALA A 66 -2.67 5.74 -5.56
N PRO A 67 -3.49 4.78 -6.04
CA PRO A 67 -3.56 3.42 -5.52
C PRO A 67 -2.40 2.54 -6.00
N THR A 68 -1.17 2.85 -5.58
CA THR A 68 0.04 2.06 -5.93
C THR A 68 0.46 1.14 -4.78
N LYS A 69 1.29 0.12 -5.08
CA LYS A 69 1.83 -0.79 -4.05
C LYS A 69 2.67 -0.01 -3.03
N GLU A 70 3.44 0.97 -3.49
CA GLU A 70 4.28 1.85 -2.69
C GLU A 70 3.44 2.63 -1.68
N ASN A 71 2.33 3.23 -2.13
CA ASN A 71 1.43 3.97 -1.26
C ASN A 71 0.70 3.05 -0.28
N CYS A 72 0.33 1.84 -0.72
CA CYS A 72 -0.22 0.84 0.19
C CYS A 72 0.76 0.47 1.31
N VAL A 73 2.03 0.22 1.00
CA VAL A 73 3.08 -0.05 2.01
C VAL A 73 3.32 1.18 2.90
N LYS A 74 3.41 2.38 2.30
CA LYS A 74 3.57 3.66 3.01
C LYS A 74 2.51 3.83 4.09
N TYR A 75 1.24 3.66 3.74
CA TYR A 75 0.12 3.85 4.66
C TYR A 75 -0.07 2.70 5.65
N ALA A 76 0.21 1.46 5.23
CA ALA A 76 0.26 0.32 6.14
C ALA A 76 1.29 0.55 7.26
N ARG A 77 2.47 1.08 6.92
CA ARG A 77 3.49 1.45 7.91
C ARG A 77 3.08 2.65 8.76
N LEU A 78 2.59 3.72 8.13
CA LEU A 78 2.21 4.95 8.82
C LEU A 78 1.14 4.71 9.89
N PHE A 79 0.09 3.95 9.53
CA PHE A 79 -1.05 3.70 10.41
C PHE A 79 -0.95 2.40 11.22
N LYS A 80 0.16 1.67 11.08
CA LYS A 80 0.41 0.38 11.76
C LYS A 80 -0.67 -0.65 11.43
N ARG A 81 -1.00 -0.75 10.15
CA ARG A 81 -2.05 -1.61 9.59
C ARG A 81 -1.47 -2.63 8.61
N GLY A 82 -2.34 -3.52 8.15
CA GLY A 82 -2.00 -4.47 7.10
C GLY A 82 -2.12 -3.85 5.71
N TYR A 83 -1.24 -4.24 4.80
CA TYR A 83 -1.21 -3.80 3.40
C TYR A 83 -2.57 -4.02 2.71
N GLY A 84 -3.16 -5.20 2.88
CA GLY A 84 -4.44 -5.55 2.26
C GLY A 84 -5.62 -4.69 2.71
N SER A 85 -5.53 -4.07 3.89
CA SER A 85 -6.59 -3.14 4.35
C SER A 85 -6.53 -1.80 3.61
N ILE A 86 -5.33 -1.33 3.23
CA ILE A 86 -5.15 -0.15 2.40
C ILE A 86 -5.63 -0.41 0.97
N GLU A 87 -5.29 -1.58 0.41
CA GLU A 87 -5.79 -1.99 -0.91
C GLU A 87 -7.32 -2.03 -0.96
N GLN A 88 -7.97 -2.48 0.12
CA GLN A 88 -9.43 -2.46 0.20
C GLN A 88 -10.00 -1.05 0.20
N ILE A 89 -9.35 -0.09 0.86
CA ILE A 89 -9.77 1.33 0.84
C ILE A 89 -9.75 1.86 -0.60
N TYR A 90 -8.65 1.65 -1.33
CA TYR A 90 -8.56 2.06 -2.73
C TYR A 90 -9.55 1.34 -3.63
N ARG A 91 -9.79 0.04 -3.41
CA ARG A 91 -10.77 -0.72 -4.19
C ARG A 91 -12.19 -0.18 -3.98
N TRP A 92 -12.59 0.02 -2.73
CA TRP A 92 -13.96 0.46 -2.40
C TRP A 92 -14.23 1.91 -2.77
N SER A 93 -13.21 2.76 -2.84
CA SER A 93 -13.38 4.16 -3.27
C SER A 93 -13.78 4.29 -4.74
N VAL A 94 -13.43 3.31 -5.58
CA VAL A 94 -13.72 3.31 -7.03
C VAL A 94 -14.73 2.24 -7.48
N THR A 95 -15.03 1.24 -6.66
CA THR A 95 -16.02 0.20 -6.99
C THR A 95 -17.41 0.79 -7.09
N THR A 96 -18.17 0.54 -8.15
CA THR A 96 -19.50 1.15 -8.29
C THR A 96 -20.56 0.46 -7.43
N THR A 97 -21.55 1.21 -6.92
CA THR A 97 -22.63 0.62 -6.09
C THR A 97 -23.44 -0.46 -6.82
N LYS A 98 -23.45 -0.43 -8.17
CA LYS A 98 -24.12 -1.46 -9.00
C LYS A 98 -23.42 -2.81 -8.95
N GLU A 99 -22.11 -2.81 -8.76
CA GLU A 99 -21.27 -4.03 -8.67
C GLU A 99 -21.29 -4.64 -7.27
N MET A 100 -21.90 -3.98 -6.29
CA MET A 100 -21.91 -4.40 -4.90
C MET A 100 -23.10 -5.31 -4.59
N THR A 101 -22.86 -6.34 -3.77
CA THR A 101 -23.92 -7.12 -3.13
C THR A 101 -24.66 -6.29 -2.08
N ASP A 102 -25.88 -6.69 -1.73
CA ASP A 102 -26.68 -5.96 -0.74
C ASP A 102 -26.07 -5.97 0.67
N GLU A 103 -25.31 -7.02 1.01
CA GLU A 103 -24.51 -7.06 2.23
C GLU A 103 -23.44 -5.95 2.21
N ARG A 104 -22.69 -5.83 1.13
CA ARG A 104 -21.61 -4.83 1.00
C ARG A 104 -22.14 -3.41 0.96
N LYS A 105 -23.36 -3.19 0.45
CA LYS A 105 -24.03 -1.88 0.49
C LYS A 105 -24.38 -1.42 1.91
N ARG A 106 -24.42 -2.33 2.88
CA ARG A 106 -24.71 -2.04 4.30
C ARG A 106 -23.47 -2.09 5.20
N ASP A 107 -22.32 -2.44 4.64
CA ASP A 107 -21.06 -2.52 5.37
C ASP A 107 -20.60 -1.10 5.78
N SER A 108 -20.48 -0.89 7.09
CA SER A 108 -20.17 0.44 7.64
C SER A 108 -18.79 0.98 7.20
N PHE A 109 -17.80 0.09 7.03
CA PHE A 109 -16.49 0.48 6.55
C PHE A 109 -16.54 0.90 5.07
N ILE A 110 -17.24 0.14 4.24
CA ILE A 110 -17.39 0.47 2.81
C ILE A 110 -18.15 1.78 2.62
N LEU A 111 -19.23 1.99 3.39
CA LEU A 111 -19.99 3.23 3.37
C LEU A 111 -19.14 4.44 3.77
N GLN A 112 -18.28 4.29 4.78
CA GLN A 112 -17.34 5.32 5.19
C GLN A 112 -16.34 5.65 4.07
N VAL A 113 -15.69 4.63 3.47
CA VAL A 113 -14.76 4.82 2.35
C VAL A 113 -15.43 5.53 1.18
N LYS A 114 -16.64 5.11 0.80
CA LYS A 114 -17.40 5.75 -0.30
C LYS A 114 -17.77 7.20 0.01
N ARG A 115 -18.16 7.51 1.25
CA ARG A 115 -18.43 8.89 1.68
C ARG A 115 -17.19 9.76 1.50
N ILE A 116 -16.05 9.31 2.01
CA ILE A 116 -14.79 10.06 1.93
C ILE A 116 -14.31 10.19 0.48
N ALA A 117 -14.40 9.13 -0.32
CA ALA A 117 -14.06 9.17 -1.74
C ALA A 117 -14.88 10.26 -2.48
N LYS A 118 -16.18 10.34 -2.20
CA LYS A 118 -17.07 11.37 -2.76
C LYS A 118 -16.69 12.79 -2.32
N GLU A 119 -16.32 12.99 -1.06
CA GLU A 119 -15.82 14.28 -0.55
C GLU A 119 -14.56 14.75 -1.29
N LEU A 120 -13.69 13.81 -1.67
CA LEU A 120 -12.46 14.08 -2.44
C LEU A 120 -12.68 14.15 -3.96
N GLY A 121 -13.92 14.01 -4.44
CA GLY A 121 -14.24 14.05 -5.86
C GLY A 121 -13.90 12.77 -6.64
N ILE A 122 -13.53 11.68 -5.95
CA ILE A 122 -13.31 10.37 -6.55
C ILE A 122 -14.68 9.78 -6.95
N ARG A 123 -14.83 9.39 -8.21
CA ARG A 123 -16.07 8.81 -8.73
C ARG A 123 -15.95 7.28 -8.81
N GLY A 124 -16.63 6.60 -7.89
CA GLY A 124 -16.83 5.15 -7.83
C GLY A 124 -18.30 4.81 -7.65
#